data_AF-A0A8J8KCZ4-F1
#
_entry.id   AF-A0A8J8KCZ4-F1
#
_cell.length_a   1.000
_cell.length_b   1.000
_cell.length_c   1.000
_cell.angle_alpha   90.00
_cell.angle_beta   90.00
_cell.angle_gamma   90.00
#
_symmetry.space_group_name_H-M   'P 1'
#
loop_
_entity.id
_entity.type
_entity.pdbx_description
1 polymer ?
#
loop_
_entity_poly.entity_id
_entity_poly.type
_entity_poly.pdbx_seq_one_letter_code
_entity_poly.pdbx_strand_id
1 'polypeptide(L)'
;MIEKGKISSLQLGMMLYPTIIATAIFTFPADIAKIAKNGLWLSPIISSLVGFLVIFIAIRLYKFFPKQTVIQYSEKILGKFFGKALGVLFVFTLFVADGTSLRQFTELSTGIFLLRTPMIVTAGGLLLVCGFAVRAGLEVVARSTQILLPIYVLSLVLIIILIIPEYNLENLFPILENGFFSTVKAAVVKQTMFTLFFLTAFLLPFVSDTENVMKWNCISICLVTGTLVFINLTVLLLFGENVSYFTYPFLSASRYVRIGDFLEQLESIVFALWVAGTFVKIAVQYYVTALATAQLLGLSSVKPVIFPIGPIIFIFSIWGIPNFTFLTDYMGNAIPYFSFSMLVVIPLMLLVIAIVRKKISSKKADAMKI
;
A
#
# COMPACT_ATOMS: atom_id res chain seq x y z
N MET A 1 -0.84 -2.01 27.33
CA MET A 1 -1.06 -1.76 25.89
C MET A 1 -0.03 -2.57 25.12
N ILE A 2 -0.45 -3.21 24.03
CA ILE A 2 0.39 -4.12 23.22
C ILE A 2 1.57 -3.40 22.55
N GLU A 3 1.38 -2.12 22.24
CA GLU A 3 2.41 -1.16 21.83
C GLU A 3 2.39 0.03 22.79
N LYS A 4 3.57 0.54 23.13
CA LYS A 4 3.78 1.73 23.98
C LYS A 4 4.08 2.98 23.15
N GLY A 5 4.62 2.81 21.94
CA GLY A 5 4.98 3.90 21.05
C GLY A 5 3.76 4.68 20.53
N LYS A 6 3.91 6.00 20.41
CA LYS A 6 2.90 6.88 19.82
C LYS A 6 3.46 7.56 18.58
N ILE A 7 2.65 7.61 17.53
CA ILE A 7 3.00 8.32 16.29
C ILE A 7 2.05 9.50 16.08
N SER A 8 2.52 10.52 15.37
CA SER A 8 1.62 11.60 14.93
C SER A 8 0.78 11.18 13.73
N SER A 9 -0.32 11.88 13.50
CA SER A 9 -1.16 11.70 12.32
C SER A 9 -0.41 11.99 11.01
N LEU A 10 0.56 12.92 11.05
CA LEU A 10 1.50 13.18 9.96
C LEU A 10 2.39 11.96 9.69
N GLN A 11 2.99 11.37 10.72
CA GLN A 11 3.82 10.17 10.59
C GLN A 11 3.04 9.01 9.98
N LEU A 12 1.78 8.82 10.39
CA LEU A 12 0.90 7.83 9.79
C LEU A 12 0.69 8.09 8.29
N GLY A 13 0.35 9.32 7.91
CA GLY A 13 0.18 9.68 6.50
C GLY A 13 1.46 9.48 5.68
N MET A 14 2.63 9.82 6.25
CA MET A 14 3.95 9.62 5.64
C MET A 14 4.27 8.14 5.43
N MET A 15 3.90 7.25 6.36
CA MET A 15 4.08 5.79 6.23
C MET A 15 3.26 5.19 5.10
N LEU A 16 2.04 5.69 4.88
CA LEU A 16 1.13 5.16 3.87
C LEU A 16 1.55 5.53 2.44
N TYR A 17 2.25 6.65 2.24
CA TYR A 17 2.72 7.08 0.92
C TYR A 17 3.64 6.05 0.23
N PRO A 18 4.83 5.68 0.78
CA PRO A 18 5.72 4.70 0.17
C PRO A 18 5.13 3.28 0.20
N THR A 19 4.25 2.98 1.16
CA THR A 19 3.50 1.70 1.22
C THR A 19 2.74 1.42 -0.08
N ILE A 20 2.28 2.47 -0.76
CA ILE A 20 1.57 2.35 -2.04
C ILE A 20 2.52 2.59 -3.21
N ILE A 21 3.25 3.71 -3.20
CA ILE A 21 4.06 4.16 -4.34
C ILE A 21 5.18 3.17 -4.67
N ALA A 22 5.81 2.53 -3.68
CA ALA A 22 6.94 1.63 -3.90
C ALA A 22 6.63 0.49 -4.90
N THR A 23 5.38 0.03 -4.95
CA THR A 23 4.97 -0.96 -5.97
C THR A 23 4.21 -0.34 -7.14
N ALA A 24 3.39 0.69 -6.87
CA ALA A 24 2.55 1.29 -7.89
C ALA A 24 3.38 1.94 -9.02
N ILE A 25 4.51 2.57 -8.70
CA ILE A 25 5.35 3.26 -9.71
C ILE A 25 5.79 2.35 -10.87
N PHE A 26 6.03 1.07 -10.60
CA PHE A 26 6.54 0.14 -11.61
C PHE A 26 5.45 -0.60 -12.36
N THR A 27 4.38 -1.03 -11.69
CA THR A 27 3.37 -1.90 -12.30
C THR A 27 2.14 -1.14 -12.80
N PHE A 28 1.81 -0.01 -12.17
CA PHE A 28 0.57 0.71 -12.46
C PHE A 28 0.48 1.19 -13.92
N PRO A 29 1.53 1.78 -14.53
CA PRO A 29 1.39 2.31 -15.88
C PRO A 29 1.18 1.22 -16.95
N ALA A 30 1.94 0.12 -16.88
CA ALA A 30 1.83 -0.97 -17.85
C ALA A 30 0.43 -1.58 -17.86
N ASP A 31 -0.11 -1.85 -16.67
CA ASP A 31 -1.39 -2.54 -16.53
C ASP A 31 -2.58 -1.68 -16.94
N ILE A 32 -2.51 -0.37 -16.70
CA ILE A 32 -3.58 0.55 -17.09
C ILE A 32 -3.49 0.91 -18.57
N ALA A 33 -2.28 1.06 -19.12
CA ALA A 33 -2.08 1.33 -20.55
C ALA A 33 -2.73 0.27 -21.45
N LYS A 34 -2.75 -1.00 -21.02
CA LYS A 34 -3.42 -2.11 -21.72
C LYS A 34 -4.93 -1.89 -21.91
N ILE A 35 -5.57 -1.12 -21.03
CA ILE A 35 -7.02 -0.92 -21.02
C ILE A 35 -7.37 0.50 -21.49
N ALA A 36 -6.79 1.52 -20.83
CA ALA A 36 -7.15 2.92 -21.01
C ALA A 36 -6.33 3.64 -22.10
N LYS A 37 -5.26 3.01 -22.62
CA LYS A 37 -4.32 3.64 -23.57
C LYS A 37 -3.92 5.03 -23.08
N ASN A 38 -4.02 6.08 -23.90
CA ASN A 38 -3.66 7.46 -23.52
C ASN A 38 -4.45 8.01 -22.32
N GLY A 39 -5.60 7.42 -21.96
CA GLY A 39 -6.37 7.75 -20.76
C GLY A 39 -5.74 7.25 -19.45
N LEU A 40 -4.60 6.56 -19.50
CA LEU A 40 -3.98 5.90 -18.35
C LEU A 40 -3.68 6.85 -17.18
N TRP A 41 -3.30 8.10 -17.46
CA TRP A 41 -2.97 9.10 -16.43
C TRP A 41 -4.17 9.62 -15.64
N LEU A 42 -5.40 9.45 -16.15
CA LEU A 42 -6.64 9.81 -15.43
C LEU A 42 -7.09 8.71 -14.46
N SER A 43 -6.67 7.47 -14.70
CA SER A 43 -7.08 6.31 -13.89
C SER A 43 -6.68 6.38 -12.40
N PRO A 44 -5.50 6.90 -12.00
CA PRO A 44 -5.18 7.12 -10.58
C PRO A 44 -6.20 8.01 -9.86
N ILE A 45 -6.73 9.04 -10.53
CA ILE A 45 -7.69 9.99 -9.93
C ILE A 45 -8.97 9.26 -9.53
N ILE A 46 -9.51 8.45 -10.44
CA ILE A 46 -10.71 7.65 -10.19
C ILE A 46 -10.42 6.56 -9.14
N SER A 47 -9.26 5.90 -9.23
CA SER A 47 -8.85 4.86 -8.28
C SER A 47 -8.73 5.38 -6.84
N SER A 48 -8.33 6.65 -6.67
CA SER A 48 -8.12 7.29 -5.37
C SER A 48 -9.40 7.41 -4.54
N LEU A 49 -10.59 7.39 -5.17
CA LEU A 49 -11.89 7.46 -4.50
C LEU A 49 -12.06 6.34 -3.47
N VAL A 50 -11.52 5.16 -3.74
CA VAL A 50 -11.54 4.03 -2.79
C VAL A 50 -10.67 4.35 -1.57
N GLY A 51 -9.55 5.04 -1.73
CA GLY A 51 -8.70 5.47 -0.61
C GLY A 51 -9.45 6.40 0.34
N PHE A 52 -10.16 7.39 -0.20
CA PHE A 52 -10.98 8.31 0.61
C PHE A 52 -12.11 7.56 1.34
N LEU A 53 -12.81 6.66 0.63
CA LEU A 53 -13.85 5.81 1.22
C LEU A 53 -13.31 4.97 2.39
N VAL A 54 -12.16 4.32 2.19
CA VAL A 54 -11.52 3.45 3.18
C VAL A 54 -11.10 4.22 4.43
N ILE A 55 -10.52 5.41 4.27
CA ILE A 55 -10.14 6.26 5.41
C ILE A 55 -11.37 6.78 6.14
N PHE A 56 -12.42 7.16 5.41
CA PHE A 56 -13.70 7.51 6.02
C PHE A 56 -14.24 6.36 6.87
N ILE A 57 -14.27 5.13 6.34
CA ILE A 57 -14.73 3.95 7.07
C ILE A 57 -13.88 3.71 8.33
N ALA A 58 -12.54 3.74 8.20
CA ALA A 58 -11.61 3.53 9.30
C ALA A 58 -11.83 4.54 10.45
N ILE A 59 -11.93 5.83 10.12
CA ILE A 59 -12.14 6.90 11.11
C ILE A 59 -13.53 6.81 11.74
N ARG A 60 -14.57 6.48 10.96
CA ARG A 60 -15.92 6.30 11.50
C ARG A 60 -15.99 5.14 12.47
N LEU A 61 -15.41 3.99 12.12
CA LEU A 61 -15.31 2.84 13.03
C LEU A 61 -14.55 3.18 14.31
N TYR A 62 -13.44 3.89 14.21
CA TYR A 62 -12.69 4.35 15.38
C TYR A 62 -13.50 5.28 16.30
N LYS A 63 -14.35 6.14 15.75
CA LYS A 63 -15.28 6.97 16.56
C LYS A 63 -16.32 6.13 17.30
N PHE A 64 -16.72 4.97 16.78
CA PHE A 64 -17.60 4.03 17.49
C PHE A 64 -16.84 3.20 18.53
N PHE A 65 -15.59 2.82 18.23
CA PHE A 65 -14.76 1.98 19.09
C PHE A 65 -13.39 2.62 19.36
N PRO A 66 -13.33 3.69 20.18
CA PRO A 66 -12.09 4.38 20.46
C PRO A 66 -11.04 3.46 21.08
N LYS A 67 -9.77 3.68 20.73
CA LYS A 67 -8.59 2.93 21.23
C LYS A 67 -8.62 1.42 20.93
N GLN A 68 -9.47 0.97 20.01
CA GLN A 68 -9.53 -0.43 19.59
C GLN A 68 -9.17 -0.58 18.12
N THR A 69 -8.48 -1.66 17.79
CA THR A 69 -8.18 -2.02 16.39
C THR A 69 -9.33 -2.81 15.77
N VAL A 70 -9.24 -3.00 14.45
CA VAL A 70 -10.15 -3.83 13.65
C VAL A 70 -10.38 -5.20 14.25
N ILE A 71 -9.32 -5.85 14.73
CA ILE A 71 -9.41 -7.18 15.35
C ILE A 71 -10.30 -7.13 16.60
N GLN A 72 -10.09 -6.14 17.46
CA GLN A 72 -10.77 -6.04 18.75
C GLN A 72 -12.25 -5.65 18.61
N TYR A 73 -12.55 -4.63 17.79
CA TYR A 73 -13.95 -4.22 17.64
C TYR A 73 -14.75 -5.21 16.79
N SER A 74 -14.11 -6.02 15.92
CA SER A 74 -14.79 -7.09 15.21
C SER A 74 -15.39 -8.13 16.16
N GLU A 75 -14.69 -8.47 17.25
CA GLU A 75 -15.25 -9.33 18.32
C GLU A 75 -16.43 -8.69 19.04
N LYS A 76 -16.41 -7.37 19.26
CA LYS A 76 -17.55 -6.66 19.90
C LYS A 76 -18.76 -6.56 18.97
N ILE A 77 -18.53 -6.39 17.67
CA ILE A 77 -19.61 -6.27 16.68
C ILE A 77 -20.20 -7.64 16.38
N LEU A 78 -19.40 -8.66 16.08
CA LEU A 78 -19.91 -9.95 15.60
C LEU A 78 -20.01 -11.02 16.69
N GLY A 79 -19.53 -10.74 17.91
CA GLY A 79 -19.39 -11.72 18.97
C GLY A 79 -18.06 -12.46 18.89
N LYS A 80 -17.72 -13.21 19.95
CA LYS A 80 -16.41 -13.84 20.13
C LYS A 80 -16.04 -14.83 19.01
N PHE A 81 -16.99 -15.65 18.56
CA PHE A 81 -16.73 -16.67 17.54
C PHE A 81 -16.51 -16.05 16.15
N PHE A 82 -17.52 -15.36 15.61
CA PHE A 82 -17.45 -14.73 14.28
C PHE A 82 -16.42 -13.61 14.20
N GLY A 83 -16.24 -12.84 15.27
CA GLY A 83 -15.21 -11.80 15.32
C GLY A 83 -13.79 -12.36 15.31
N LYS A 84 -13.53 -13.49 16.00
CA LYS A 84 -12.23 -14.18 15.92
C LYS A 84 -11.98 -14.79 14.54
N ALA A 85 -12.98 -15.45 13.96
CA ALA A 85 -12.88 -15.97 12.59
C ALA A 85 -12.54 -14.84 11.60
N LEU A 86 -13.19 -13.68 11.75
CA LEU A 86 -12.88 -12.51 10.94
C LEU A 86 -11.46 -11.97 11.22
N GLY A 87 -11.03 -11.96 12.48
CA GLY A 87 -9.66 -11.59 12.86
C GLY A 87 -8.60 -12.48 12.20
N VAL A 88 -8.83 -13.79 12.14
CA VAL A 88 -7.96 -14.74 11.40
C VAL A 88 -7.89 -14.36 9.92
N LEU A 89 -9.02 -14.04 9.29
CA LEU A 89 -9.04 -13.62 7.88
C LEU A 89 -8.29 -12.31 7.63
N PHE A 90 -8.40 -11.33 8.53
CA PHE A 90 -7.59 -10.10 8.46
C PHE A 90 -6.10 -10.39 8.58
N VAL A 91 -5.69 -11.20 9.57
CA VAL A 91 -4.28 -11.59 9.74
C VAL A 91 -3.77 -12.32 8.49
N PHE A 92 -4.54 -13.26 7.95
CA PHE A 92 -4.19 -13.97 6.73
C PHE A 92 -4.05 -13.01 5.53
N THR A 93 -4.96 -12.05 5.38
CA THR A 93 -4.90 -11.04 4.31
C THR A 93 -3.63 -10.20 4.40
N LEU A 94 -3.29 -9.74 5.61
CA LEU A 94 -2.08 -8.94 5.86
C LEU A 94 -0.81 -9.76 5.61
N PHE A 95 -0.78 -11.00 6.08
CA PHE A 95 0.31 -11.95 5.85
C PHE A 95 0.58 -12.21 4.36
N VAL A 96 -0.49 -12.47 3.59
CA VAL A 96 -0.40 -12.66 2.14
C VAL A 96 0.11 -11.39 1.45
N ALA A 97 -0.34 -10.22 1.91
CA ALA A 97 0.11 -8.93 1.37
C ALA A 97 1.60 -8.66 1.66
N ASP A 98 2.09 -9.02 2.85
CA ASP A 98 3.51 -8.96 3.21
C ASP A 98 4.36 -9.85 2.29
N GLY A 99 4.00 -11.13 2.19
CA GLY A 99 4.76 -12.09 1.41
C GLY A 99 4.72 -11.82 -0.10
N THR A 100 3.58 -11.32 -0.61
CA THR A 100 3.49 -10.83 -1.99
C THR A 100 4.41 -9.63 -2.22
N SER A 101 4.43 -8.67 -1.29
CA SER A 101 5.29 -7.48 -1.41
C SER A 101 6.78 -7.85 -1.36
N LEU A 102 7.16 -8.80 -0.51
CA LEU A 102 8.53 -9.33 -0.46
C LEU A 102 8.89 -10.08 -1.75
N ARG A 103 7.97 -10.86 -2.32
CA ARG A 103 8.22 -11.55 -3.59
C ARG A 103 8.34 -10.57 -4.76
N GLN A 104 7.48 -9.55 -4.84
CA GLN A 104 7.61 -8.49 -5.83
C GLN A 104 8.97 -7.80 -5.74
N PHE A 105 9.42 -7.53 -4.51
CA PHE A 105 10.74 -6.95 -4.27
C PHE A 105 11.85 -7.84 -4.84
N THR A 106 11.82 -9.13 -4.56
CA THR A 106 12.89 -10.02 -4.99
C THR A 106 12.87 -10.29 -6.50
N GLU A 107 11.70 -10.40 -7.13
CA GLU A 107 11.58 -10.55 -8.59
C GLU A 107 12.19 -9.35 -9.31
N LEU A 108 11.83 -8.12 -8.90
CA LEU A 108 12.38 -6.91 -9.51
C LEU A 108 13.89 -6.79 -9.22
N SER A 109 14.31 -7.03 -7.98
CA SER A 109 15.73 -6.93 -7.60
C SER A 109 16.60 -7.92 -8.35
N THR A 110 16.25 -9.20 -8.33
CA THR A 110 17.08 -10.27 -8.90
C THR A 110 16.92 -10.40 -10.42
N GLY A 111 15.79 -9.96 -10.97
CA GLY A 111 15.53 -9.97 -12.41
C GLY A 111 16.16 -8.81 -13.17
N ILE A 112 16.54 -7.72 -12.50
CA ILE A 112 17.04 -6.51 -13.16
C ILE A 112 18.40 -6.06 -12.64
N PHE A 113 18.61 -6.02 -11.33
CA PHE A 113 19.77 -5.36 -10.72
C PHE A 113 20.79 -6.34 -10.15
N LEU A 114 20.32 -7.37 -9.47
CA LEU A 114 21.11 -8.33 -8.71
C LEU A 114 21.09 -9.71 -9.37
N LEU A 115 21.39 -9.76 -10.67
CA LEU A 115 21.28 -10.96 -11.52
C LEU A 115 22.06 -12.18 -11.01
N ARG A 116 23.14 -11.96 -10.25
CA ARG A 116 23.99 -13.02 -9.68
C ARG A 116 23.63 -13.37 -8.24
N THR A 117 22.72 -12.63 -7.60
CA THR A 117 22.36 -12.82 -6.20
C THR A 117 21.12 -13.69 -6.11
N PRO A 118 21.13 -14.79 -5.34
CA PRO A 118 19.95 -15.64 -5.18
C PRO A 118 18.79 -14.88 -4.51
N MET A 119 17.57 -15.20 -4.94
CA MET A 119 16.33 -14.61 -4.41
C MET A 119 16.24 -14.69 -2.89
N ILE A 120 16.61 -15.85 -2.33
CA ILE A 120 16.66 -16.13 -0.88
C ILE A 120 17.51 -15.10 -0.13
N VAL A 121 18.67 -14.72 -0.68
CA VAL A 121 19.58 -13.75 -0.04
C VAL A 121 18.96 -12.35 -0.04
N THR A 122 18.36 -11.94 -1.16
CA THR A 122 17.71 -10.62 -1.26
C THR A 122 16.46 -10.51 -0.38
N ALA A 123 15.58 -11.51 -0.38
CA ALA A 123 14.40 -11.55 0.48
C ALA A 123 14.80 -11.57 1.96
N GLY A 124 15.75 -12.43 2.33
CA GLY A 124 16.21 -12.59 3.70
C GLY A 124 16.86 -11.31 4.21
N GLY A 125 17.73 -10.69 3.41
CA GLY A 125 18.40 -9.44 3.75
C GLY A 125 17.42 -8.30 4.05
N LEU A 126 16.47 -8.03 3.15
CA LEU A 126 15.48 -6.97 3.37
C LEU A 126 14.58 -7.29 4.57
N LEU A 127 14.08 -8.53 4.67
CA LEU A 127 13.16 -8.91 5.74
C LEU A 127 13.82 -8.89 7.11
N LEU A 128 15.12 -9.19 7.21
CA LEU A 128 15.88 -9.05 8.46
C LEU A 128 15.94 -7.59 8.92
N VAL A 129 16.26 -6.66 8.01
CA VAL A 129 16.28 -5.22 8.32
C VAL A 129 14.90 -4.72 8.74
N CYS A 130 13.85 -5.11 8.01
CA CYS A 130 12.47 -4.82 8.41
C CYS A 130 12.14 -5.41 9.79
N GLY A 131 12.54 -6.66 10.05
CA GLY A 131 12.31 -7.33 11.34
C GLY A 131 12.97 -6.61 12.52
N PHE A 132 14.20 -6.09 12.35
CA PHE A 132 14.84 -5.28 13.38
C PHE A 132 14.11 -3.96 13.63
N ALA A 133 13.70 -3.26 12.56
CA ALA A 133 12.93 -2.01 12.68
C ALA A 133 11.57 -2.24 13.38
N VAL A 134 10.86 -3.30 12.98
CA VAL A 134 9.57 -3.70 13.58
C VAL A 134 9.73 -4.12 15.04
N ARG A 135 10.82 -4.83 15.40
CA ARG A 135 11.14 -5.18 16.80
C ARG A 135 11.44 -3.96 17.66
N ALA A 136 12.04 -2.93 17.08
CA ALA A 136 12.36 -1.68 17.75
C ALA A 136 11.10 -0.82 18.04
N GLY A 137 10.00 -1.05 17.29
CA GLY A 137 8.66 -0.54 17.59
C GLY A 137 8.11 0.40 16.52
N LEU A 138 6.82 0.73 16.63
CA LEU A 138 6.12 1.56 15.64
C LEU A 138 6.76 2.94 15.42
N GLU A 139 7.25 3.56 16.48
CA GLU A 139 7.92 4.87 16.41
C GLU A 139 9.19 4.82 15.56
N VAL A 140 9.95 3.72 15.60
CA VAL A 140 11.17 3.57 14.82
C VAL A 140 10.83 3.49 13.34
N VAL A 141 9.82 2.68 12.98
CA VAL A 141 9.33 2.59 11.58
C VAL A 141 8.85 3.96 11.08
N ALA A 142 8.11 4.71 11.91
CA ALA A 142 7.65 6.05 11.58
C ALA A 142 8.81 7.05 11.39
N ARG A 143 9.80 7.06 12.29
CA ARG A 143 10.97 7.95 12.19
C ARG A 143 11.85 7.60 10.99
N SER A 144 12.08 6.30 10.73
CA SER A 144 12.77 5.85 9.52
C SER A 144 12.05 6.33 8.26
N THR A 145 10.72 6.26 8.25
CA THR A 145 9.92 6.80 7.14
C THR A 145 10.13 8.31 6.98
N GLN A 146 10.09 9.09 8.06
CA GLN A 146 10.28 10.54 8.00
C GLN A 146 11.63 10.94 7.40
N ILE A 147 12.68 10.16 7.63
CA ILE A 147 14.01 10.39 7.07
C ILE A 147 14.07 9.97 5.59
N LEU A 148 13.51 8.80 5.26
CA LEU A 148 13.61 8.23 3.91
C LEU A 148 12.66 8.88 2.90
N LEU A 149 11.50 9.34 3.35
CA LEU A 149 10.45 9.86 2.46
C LEU A 149 10.87 11.12 1.68
N PRO A 150 11.49 12.16 2.28
CA PRO A 150 11.94 13.33 1.53
C PRO A 150 12.97 12.96 0.46
N ILE A 151 13.90 12.06 0.77
CA ILE A 151 14.92 11.57 -0.17
C ILE A 151 14.21 10.86 -1.33
N TYR A 152 13.28 9.96 -1.02
CA TYR A 152 12.49 9.23 -2.01
C TYR A 152 11.73 10.17 -2.96
N VAL A 153 10.99 11.15 -2.42
CA VAL A 153 10.20 12.09 -3.22
C VAL A 153 11.07 13.03 -4.04
N LEU A 154 12.13 13.59 -3.44
CA LEU A 154 13.03 14.52 -4.13
C LEU A 154 13.69 13.85 -5.33
N SER A 155 14.14 12.62 -5.16
CA SER A 155 14.75 11.88 -6.25
C SER A 155 13.76 11.51 -7.35
N LEU A 156 12.50 11.16 -7.02
CA LEU A 156 11.45 10.96 -8.03
C LEU A 156 11.20 12.23 -8.85
N VAL A 157 11.09 13.38 -8.17
CA VAL A 157 10.91 14.67 -8.84
C VAL A 157 12.11 14.99 -9.74
N LEU A 158 13.33 14.76 -9.26
CA LEU A 158 14.55 14.96 -10.04
C LEU A 158 14.56 14.10 -11.31
N ILE A 159 14.26 12.81 -11.20
CA ILE A 159 14.19 11.91 -12.36
C ILE A 159 13.17 12.43 -13.37
N ILE A 160 11.96 12.79 -12.93
CA ILE A 160 10.92 13.32 -13.83
C ILE A 160 11.37 14.59 -14.54
N ILE A 161 12.02 15.52 -13.83
CA ILE A 161 12.54 16.77 -14.42
C ILE A 161 13.59 16.47 -15.49
N LEU A 162 14.49 15.53 -15.23
CA LEU A 162 15.58 15.21 -16.15
C LEU A 162 15.11 14.48 -17.41
N ILE A 163 13.94 13.84 -17.40
CA ILE A 163 13.35 13.19 -18.59
C ILE A 163 12.59 14.18 -19.46
N ILE A 164 12.20 15.37 -18.96
CA ILE A 164 11.39 16.35 -19.71
C ILE A 164 11.87 16.62 -21.14
N PRO A 165 13.18 16.76 -21.44
CA PRO A 165 13.66 17.00 -22.79
C PRO A 165 13.29 15.92 -23.82
N GLU A 166 13.01 14.69 -23.36
CA GLU A 166 12.68 13.54 -24.21
C GLU A 166 11.17 13.39 -24.46
N TYR A 167 10.33 14.27 -23.89
CA TYR A 167 8.88 14.18 -24.03
C TYR A 167 8.41 14.57 -25.43
N ASN A 168 7.58 13.71 -26.03
CA ASN A 168 6.79 14.06 -27.19
C ASN A 168 5.33 14.33 -26.76
N LEU A 169 4.88 15.58 -26.89
CA LEU A 169 3.52 15.99 -26.53
C LEU A 169 2.44 15.40 -27.45
N GLU A 170 2.79 14.97 -28.66
CA GLU A 170 1.85 14.34 -29.58
C GLU A 170 1.33 13.01 -29.02
N ASN A 171 2.16 12.31 -28.22
CA ASN A 171 1.78 11.07 -27.55
C ASN A 171 0.64 11.24 -26.53
N LEU A 172 0.32 12.47 -26.13
CA LEU A 172 -0.82 12.73 -25.24
C LEU A 172 -2.17 12.58 -25.98
N PHE A 173 -2.16 12.75 -27.31
CA PHE A 173 -3.37 12.78 -28.11
C PHE A 173 -3.58 11.47 -28.90
N PRO A 174 -4.83 11.01 -29.04
CA PRO A 174 -6.04 11.52 -28.40
C PRO A 174 -6.10 11.14 -26.90
N ILE A 175 -6.55 12.05 -26.02
CA ILE A 175 -6.52 11.87 -24.54
C ILE A 175 -7.35 10.66 -24.07
N LEU A 176 -8.48 10.38 -24.73
CA LEU A 176 -9.38 9.28 -24.41
C LEU A 176 -9.58 8.40 -25.66
N GLU A 177 -8.48 7.88 -26.19
CA GLU A 177 -8.47 7.00 -27.37
C GLU A 177 -9.55 5.90 -27.31
N ASN A 178 -9.63 5.18 -26.19
CA ASN A 178 -10.62 4.11 -25.95
C ASN A 178 -11.88 4.60 -25.21
N GLY A 179 -12.11 5.92 -25.15
CA GLY A 179 -13.22 6.54 -24.44
C GLY A 179 -13.12 6.50 -22.92
N PHE A 180 -13.94 7.30 -22.24
CA PHE A 180 -13.92 7.45 -20.78
C PHE A 180 -14.19 6.15 -20.00
N PHE A 181 -15.04 5.27 -20.54
CA PHE A 181 -15.40 4.02 -19.88
C PHE A 181 -14.19 3.07 -19.72
N SER A 182 -13.27 3.06 -20.68
CA SER A 182 -12.04 2.26 -20.59
C SER A 182 -11.14 2.74 -19.45
N THR A 183 -11.01 4.05 -19.26
CA THR A 183 -10.32 4.69 -18.14
C THR A 183 -10.94 4.30 -16.81
N VAL A 184 -12.28 4.34 -16.70
CA VAL A 184 -12.99 3.91 -15.49
C VAL A 184 -12.74 2.43 -15.22
N LYS A 185 -12.83 1.57 -16.23
CA LYS A 185 -12.55 0.13 -16.10
C LYS A 185 -11.13 -0.12 -15.61
N ALA A 186 -10.14 0.59 -16.16
CA ALA A 186 -8.75 0.47 -15.74
C ALA A 186 -8.54 0.94 -14.29
N ALA A 187 -9.20 2.03 -13.90
CA ALA A 187 -9.19 2.51 -12.52
C ALA A 187 -9.80 1.48 -11.54
N VAL A 188 -10.91 0.84 -11.89
CA VAL A 188 -11.53 -0.20 -11.05
C VAL A 188 -10.60 -1.40 -10.84
N VAL A 189 -9.81 -1.79 -11.83
CA VAL A 189 -8.83 -2.88 -11.69
C VAL A 189 -7.70 -2.50 -10.72
N LYS A 190 -7.29 -1.22 -10.69
CA LYS A 190 -6.17 -0.75 -9.86
C LYS A 190 -6.56 -0.06 -8.56
N GLN A 191 -7.84 0.14 -8.30
CA GLN A 191 -8.35 0.74 -7.06
C GLN A 191 -7.89 -0.02 -5.80
N THR A 192 -7.61 -1.33 -5.92
CA THR A 192 -7.15 -2.15 -4.79
C THR A 192 -5.87 -1.62 -4.16
N MET A 193 -4.98 -0.95 -4.92
CA MET A 193 -3.78 -0.35 -4.33
C MET A 193 -4.12 0.72 -3.27
N PHE A 194 -5.21 1.47 -3.46
CA PHE A 194 -5.67 2.46 -2.49
C PHE A 194 -6.36 1.82 -1.27
N THR A 195 -6.68 0.53 -1.29
CA THR A 195 -7.25 -0.15 -0.11
C THR A 195 -6.23 -0.33 1.01
N LEU A 196 -4.93 -0.26 0.71
CA LEU A 196 -3.84 -0.26 1.71
C LEU A 196 -3.92 0.93 2.69
N PHE A 197 -4.63 2.01 2.33
CA PHE A 197 -4.93 3.07 3.30
C PHE A 197 -5.74 2.56 4.51
N PHE A 198 -6.38 1.38 4.41
CA PHE A 198 -7.07 0.73 5.53
C PHE A 198 -6.13 0.31 6.66
N LEU A 199 -4.81 0.22 6.44
CA LEU A 199 -3.83 0.03 7.50
C LEU A 199 -3.95 1.10 8.60
N THR A 200 -4.47 2.28 8.26
CA THR A 200 -4.92 3.31 9.22
C THR A 200 -5.77 2.70 10.33
N ALA A 201 -6.75 1.83 10.03
CA ALA A 201 -7.66 1.27 11.03
C ALA A 201 -6.95 0.40 12.09
N PHE A 202 -5.78 -0.16 11.76
CA PHE A 202 -4.93 -0.90 12.69
C PHE A 202 -4.03 0.02 13.52
N LEU A 203 -3.56 1.12 12.92
CA LEU A 203 -2.59 2.02 13.54
C LEU A 203 -3.23 3.18 14.32
N LEU A 204 -4.49 3.51 14.03
CA LEU A 204 -5.21 4.64 14.61
C LEU A 204 -5.25 4.67 16.15
N PRO A 205 -5.35 3.53 16.86
CA PRO A 205 -5.26 3.51 18.33
C PRO A 205 -3.92 4.00 18.92
N PHE A 206 -2.87 4.10 18.11
CA PHE A 206 -1.52 4.52 18.52
C PHE A 206 -1.17 5.93 18.05
N VAL A 207 -2.13 6.65 17.46
CA VAL A 207 -1.94 8.03 17.02
C VAL A 207 -2.22 9.01 18.15
N SER A 208 -1.32 9.98 18.37
CA SER A 208 -1.46 10.98 19.44
C SER A 208 -2.53 12.04 19.17
N ASP A 209 -2.64 12.50 17.93
CA ASP A 209 -3.45 13.65 17.46
C ASP A 209 -4.51 13.17 16.45
N THR A 210 -5.43 12.33 16.95
CA THR A 210 -6.43 11.61 16.12
C THR A 210 -7.37 12.52 15.33
N GLU A 211 -7.54 13.77 15.76
CA GLU A 211 -8.33 14.81 15.11
C GLU A 211 -7.77 15.19 13.73
N ASN A 212 -6.45 15.09 13.54
CA ASN A 212 -5.78 15.45 12.29
C ASN A 212 -5.60 14.27 11.33
N VAL A 213 -6.00 13.06 11.72
CA VAL A 213 -5.80 11.85 10.91
C VAL A 213 -6.51 11.95 9.56
N MET A 214 -7.74 12.48 9.51
CA MET A 214 -8.44 12.68 8.25
C MET A 214 -7.64 13.58 7.31
N LYS A 215 -7.15 14.71 7.83
CA LYS A 215 -6.39 15.71 7.06
C LYS A 215 -5.14 15.08 6.45
N TRP A 216 -4.28 14.46 7.26
CA TRP A 216 -2.99 13.95 6.78
C TRP A 216 -3.12 12.72 5.90
N ASN A 217 -4.10 11.85 6.16
CA ASN A 217 -4.38 10.73 5.28
C ASN A 217 -4.95 11.19 3.92
N CYS A 218 -5.83 12.19 3.88
CA CYS A 218 -6.30 12.79 2.62
C CYS A 218 -5.14 13.43 1.85
N ILE A 219 -4.25 14.17 2.53
CA ILE A 219 -3.04 14.72 1.91
C ILE A 219 -2.18 13.60 1.32
N SER A 220 -1.98 12.49 2.07
CA SER A 220 -1.24 11.33 1.59
C SER A 220 -1.89 10.70 0.34
N ILE A 221 -3.22 10.51 0.31
CA ILE A 221 -3.93 10.04 -0.89
C ILE A 221 -3.71 10.99 -2.07
N CYS A 222 -3.86 12.30 -1.87
CA CYS A 222 -3.66 13.29 -2.93
C CYS A 222 -2.24 13.26 -3.46
N LEU A 223 -1.23 13.15 -2.59
CA LEU A 223 0.17 13.03 -2.98
C LEU A 223 0.44 11.74 -3.75
N VAL A 224 -0.05 10.59 -3.26
CA VAL A 224 0.06 9.30 -3.98
C VAL A 224 -0.58 9.41 -5.37
N THR A 225 -1.78 9.98 -5.43
CA THR A 225 -2.53 10.15 -6.68
C THR A 225 -1.79 11.06 -7.65
N GLY A 226 -1.32 12.23 -7.18
CA GLY A 226 -0.54 13.17 -7.98
C GLY A 226 0.76 12.54 -8.49
N THR A 227 1.52 11.86 -7.63
CA THR A 227 2.73 11.15 -8.05
C THR A 227 2.43 10.12 -9.13
N LEU A 228 1.38 9.32 -8.98
CA LEU A 228 0.98 8.37 -10.03
C LEU A 228 0.54 9.07 -11.31
N VAL A 229 -0.24 10.16 -11.24
CA VAL A 229 -0.60 10.94 -12.43
C VAL A 229 0.66 11.40 -13.17
N PHE A 230 1.64 11.98 -12.47
CA PHE A 230 2.88 12.42 -13.08
C PHE A 230 3.70 11.28 -13.68
N ILE A 231 3.86 10.15 -12.96
CA ILE A 231 4.56 8.96 -13.49
C ILE A 231 3.88 8.47 -14.78
N ASN A 232 2.56 8.39 -14.77
CA ASN A 232 1.78 7.93 -15.90
C ASN A 232 1.89 8.89 -17.11
N LEU A 233 1.88 10.21 -16.87
CA LEU A 233 2.15 11.20 -17.91
C LEU A 233 3.58 11.09 -18.44
N THR A 234 4.58 10.95 -17.57
CA THR A 234 6.00 10.78 -17.97
C THR A 234 6.16 9.63 -18.94
N VAL A 235 5.63 8.44 -18.61
CA VAL A 235 5.79 7.27 -19.48
C VAL A 235 4.95 7.37 -20.75
N LEU A 236 3.76 8.01 -20.68
CA LEU A 236 2.92 8.26 -21.86
C LEU A 236 3.61 9.20 -22.85
N LEU A 237 4.13 10.33 -22.36
CA LEU A 237 4.81 11.32 -23.20
C LEU A 237 6.09 10.77 -23.83
N LEU A 238 6.76 9.84 -23.15
CA LEU A 238 7.97 9.21 -23.65
C LEU A 238 7.70 8.06 -24.64
N PHE A 239 6.74 7.18 -24.34
CA PHE A 239 6.55 5.92 -25.07
C PHE A 239 5.27 5.86 -25.91
N GLY A 240 4.31 6.76 -25.72
CA GLY A 240 3.02 6.74 -26.40
C GLY A 240 2.28 5.41 -26.22
N GLU A 241 1.80 4.84 -27.32
CA GLU A 241 1.07 3.57 -27.33
C GLU A 241 1.89 2.38 -26.81
N ASN A 242 3.23 2.51 -26.81
CA ASN A 242 4.16 1.44 -26.42
C ASN A 242 4.29 1.27 -24.90
N VAL A 243 3.68 2.12 -24.07
CA VAL A 243 3.74 2.00 -22.59
C VAL A 243 3.39 0.59 -22.13
N SER A 244 2.39 -0.04 -22.76
CA SER A 244 1.91 -1.38 -22.41
C SER A 244 2.89 -2.53 -22.72
N TYR A 245 3.92 -2.29 -23.53
CA TYR A 245 4.93 -3.29 -23.88
C TYR A 245 6.07 -3.39 -22.87
N PHE A 246 6.22 -2.39 -22.00
CA PHE A 246 7.21 -2.44 -20.93
C PHE A 246 6.63 -3.11 -19.68
N THR A 247 7.36 -4.07 -19.11
CA THR A 247 7.00 -4.68 -17.82
C THR A 247 7.01 -3.63 -16.69
N TYR A 248 7.99 -2.72 -16.72
CA TYR A 248 8.17 -1.66 -15.74
C TYR A 248 8.42 -0.30 -16.42
N PRO A 249 7.38 0.37 -16.94
CA PRO A 249 7.55 1.51 -17.85
C PRO A 249 8.35 2.65 -17.23
N PHE A 250 8.10 3.00 -15.96
CA PHE A 250 8.84 4.09 -15.31
C PHE A 250 10.33 3.75 -15.12
N LEU A 251 10.65 2.48 -14.86
CA LEU A 251 12.05 2.04 -14.80
C LEU A 251 12.72 2.19 -16.17
N SER A 252 12.04 1.76 -17.24
CA SER A 252 12.52 1.94 -18.61
C SER A 252 12.70 3.41 -18.96
N ALA A 253 11.79 4.29 -18.52
CA ALA A 253 11.91 5.73 -18.71
C ALA A 253 13.15 6.31 -18.00
N SER A 254 13.49 5.83 -16.81
CA SER A 254 14.66 6.33 -16.07
C SER A 254 16.00 6.09 -16.80
N ARG A 255 16.06 5.14 -17.73
CA ARG A 255 17.25 4.86 -18.57
C ARG A 255 17.46 5.87 -19.69
N TYR A 256 16.48 6.72 -19.98
CA TYR A 256 16.61 7.79 -20.97
C TYR A 256 17.32 9.02 -20.40
N VAL A 257 17.44 9.12 -19.07
CA VAL A 257 18.16 10.25 -18.47
C VAL A 257 19.66 10.11 -18.73
N ARG A 258 20.21 11.03 -19.51
CA ARG A 258 21.65 11.17 -19.75
C ARG A 258 22.11 12.56 -19.32
N ILE A 259 22.90 12.66 -18.25
CA ILE A 259 23.55 13.92 -17.85
C ILE A 259 25.05 13.82 -18.15
N GLY A 260 25.44 14.22 -19.36
CA GLY A 260 26.83 14.13 -19.84
C GLY A 260 27.41 12.71 -19.72
N ASP A 261 28.73 12.62 -19.58
CA ASP A 261 29.48 11.35 -19.43
C ASP A 261 29.64 10.92 -17.94
N PHE A 262 29.09 11.68 -16.98
CA PHE A 262 29.36 11.48 -15.54
C PHE A 262 28.25 10.73 -14.79
N LEU A 263 26.99 10.79 -15.25
CA LEU A 263 25.84 10.12 -14.61
C LEU A 263 25.19 9.10 -15.55
N GLU A 264 25.96 8.08 -15.96
CA GLU A 264 25.49 7.04 -16.87
C GLU A 264 24.58 5.98 -16.20
N GLN A 265 24.51 5.93 -14.85
CA GLN A 265 23.82 4.86 -14.10
C GLN A 265 22.79 5.40 -13.08
N LEU A 266 21.89 6.27 -13.53
CA LEU A 266 20.76 6.73 -12.70
C LEU A 266 19.81 5.59 -12.29
N GLU A 267 19.80 4.48 -13.03
CA GLU A 267 19.02 3.29 -12.68
C GLU A 267 19.41 2.69 -11.32
N SER A 268 20.69 2.76 -10.94
CA SER A 268 21.18 2.30 -9.63
C SER A 268 20.65 3.17 -8.49
N ILE A 269 20.52 4.49 -8.73
CA ILE A 269 19.95 5.43 -7.76
C ILE A 269 18.45 5.17 -7.62
N VAL A 270 17.73 5.02 -8.73
CA VAL A 270 16.29 4.67 -8.74
C VAL A 270 16.05 3.39 -7.94
N PHE A 271 16.89 2.38 -8.14
CA PHE A 271 16.83 1.12 -7.41
C PHE A 271 17.06 1.31 -5.91
N ALA A 272 18.11 2.01 -5.50
CA ALA A 272 18.40 2.25 -4.09
C ALA A 272 17.25 2.97 -3.36
N LEU A 273 16.64 3.96 -4.01
CA LEU A 273 15.49 4.69 -3.49
C LEU A 273 14.25 3.80 -3.38
N TRP A 274 14.04 2.95 -4.39
CA TRP A 274 12.96 1.98 -4.35
C TRP A 274 13.15 0.94 -3.25
N VAL A 275 14.37 0.47 -3.00
CA VAL A 275 14.68 -0.41 -1.86
C VAL A 275 14.26 0.28 -0.56
N ALA A 276 14.55 1.58 -0.40
CA ALA A 276 14.13 2.35 0.77
C ALA A 276 12.60 2.46 0.91
N GLY A 277 11.89 2.75 -0.20
CA GLY A 277 10.42 2.77 -0.20
C GLY A 277 9.80 1.40 0.13
N THR A 278 10.41 0.34 -0.39
CA THR A 278 9.98 -1.04 -0.15
C THR A 278 10.26 -1.48 1.28
N PHE A 279 11.40 -1.07 1.86
CA PHE A 279 11.69 -1.25 3.28
C PHE A 279 10.57 -0.66 4.14
N VAL A 280 10.14 0.58 3.86
CA VAL A 280 9.04 1.21 4.61
C VAL A 280 7.76 0.40 4.40
N LYS A 281 7.40 0.08 3.16
CA LYS A 281 6.20 -0.70 2.84
C LYS A 281 6.13 -2.00 3.66
N ILE A 282 7.18 -2.83 3.57
CA ILE A 282 7.23 -4.12 4.24
C ILE A 282 7.29 -3.94 5.76
N ALA A 283 8.03 -2.96 6.28
CA ALA A 283 8.08 -2.71 7.73
C ALA A 283 6.71 -2.30 8.30
N VAL A 284 5.95 -1.46 7.58
CA VAL A 284 4.60 -1.04 8.00
C VAL A 284 3.63 -2.22 7.98
N GLN A 285 3.58 -2.97 6.87
CA GLN A 285 2.69 -4.12 6.74
C GLN A 285 3.05 -5.21 7.76
N TYR A 286 4.33 -5.56 7.90
CA TYR A 286 4.81 -6.54 8.85
C TYR A 286 4.52 -6.15 10.31
N TYR A 287 4.68 -4.87 10.67
CA TYR A 287 4.28 -4.38 11.98
C TYR A 287 2.78 -4.57 12.22
N VAL A 288 1.93 -4.24 11.24
CA VAL A 288 0.47 -4.40 11.34
C VAL A 288 0.08 -5.88 11.42
N THR A 289 0.72 -6.76 10.64
CA THR A 289 0.52 -8.21 10.68
C THR A 289 0.88 -8.79 12.06
N ALA A 290 2.02 -8.38 12.61
CA ALA A 290 2.45 -8.80 13.95
C ALA A 290 1.52 -8.27 15.04
N LEU A 291 1.09 -7.01 14.95
CA LEU A 291 0.12 -6.41 15.86
C LEU A 291 -1.23 -7.14 15.83
N ALA A 292 -1.78 -7.36 14.64
CA ALA A 292 -3.06 -8.04 14.46
C ALA A 292 -3.01 -9.48 14.99
N THR A 293 -1.91 -10.19 14.74
CA THR A 293 -1.69 -11.55 15.25
C THR A 293 -1.55 -11.57 16.77
N ALA A 294 -0.78 -10.64 17.35
CA ALA A 294 -0.66 -10.53 18.81
C ALA A 294 -2.03 -10.28 19.47
N GLN A 295 -2.87 -9.44 18.86
CA GLN A 295 -4.24 -9.19 19.33
C GLN A 295 -5.14 -10.41 19.22
N LEU A 296 -5.09 -11.13 18.11
CA LEU A 296 -5.86 -12.35 17.87
C LEU A 296 -5.51 -13.45 18.88
N LEU A 297 -4.22 -13.58 19.21
CA LEU A 297 -3.70 -14.52 20.20
C LEU A 297 -3.87 -14.05 21.66
N GLY A 298 -4.35 -12.82 21.88
CA GLY A 298 -4.52 -12.26 23.23
C GLY A 298 -3.20 -11.96 23.95
N LEU A 299 -2.12 -11.73 23.20
CA LEU A 299 -0.80 -11.43 23.77
C LEU A 299 -0.72 -9.99 24.28
N SER A 300 0.13 -9.78 25.29
CA SER A 300 0.34 -8.46 25.91
C SER A 300 1.38 -7.59 25.20
N SER A 301 2.12 -8.15 24.22
CA SER A 301 3.16 -7.45 23.45
C SER A 301 3.25 -8.01 22.03
N VAL A 302 3.63 -7.15 21.07
CA VAL A 302 3.90 -7.55 19.67
C VAL A 302 5.20 -8.36 19.56
N LYS A 303 6.20 -8.12 20.43
CA LYS A 303 7.57 -8.63 20.28
C LYS A 303 7.69 -10.16 20.12
N PRO A 304 6.94 -11.01 20.87
CA PRO A 304 7.02 -12.46 20.72
C PRO A 304 6.57 -12.96 19.36
N VAL A 305 5.77 -12.18 18.63
CA VAL A 305 5.15 -12.56 17.36
C VAL A 305 6.03 -12.22 16.16
N ILE A 306 6.90 -11.21 16.29
CA ILE A 306 7.74 -10.72 15.19
C ILE A 306 8.63 -11.85 14.66
N PHE A 307 9.46 -12.48 15.51
CA PHE A 307 10.40 -13.51 15.05
C PHE A 307 9.74 -14.75 14.45
N PRO A 308 8.59 -15.23 14.93
CA PRO A 308 7.86 -16.30 14.24
C PRO A 308 7.27 -15.88 12.90
N ILE A 309 6.68 -14.68 12.79
CA ILE A 309 6.00 -14.27 11.55
C ILE A 309 6.99 -14.02 10.40
N GLY A 310 8.16 -13.45 10.66
CA GLY A 310 9.15 -13.15 9.63
C GLY A 310 9.53 -14.36 8.75
N PRO A 311 10.04 -15.47 9.32
CA PRO A 311 10.33 -16.69 8.57
C PRO A 311 9.11 -17.24 7.81
N ILE A 312 7.90 -17.12 8.35
CA ILE A 312 6.68 -17.57 7.66
C ILE A 312 6.41 -16.69 6.44
N ILE A 313 6.56 -15.36 6.55
CA ILE A 313 6.45 -14.41 5.42
C ILE A 313 7.51 -14.75 4.36
N PHE A 314 8.75 -15.00 4.79
CA PHE A 314 9.85 -15.38 3.92
C PHE A 314 9.54 -16.67 3.15
N ILE A 315 9.15 -17.74 3.86
CA ILE A 315 8.80 -19.03 3.25
C ILE A 315 7.67 -18.83 2.24
N PHE A 316 6.61 -18.11 2.60
CA PHE A 316 5.51 -17.84 1.67
C PHE A 316 5.96 -17.03 0.44
N SER A 317 6.84 -16.04 0.58
CA SER A 317 7.32 -15.27 -0.58
C SER A 317 8.11 -16.13 -1.57
N ILE A 318 8.84 -17.14 -1.10
CA ILE A 318 9.68 -17.99 -1.95
C ILE A 318 8.87 -19.16 -2.51
N TRP A 319 8.07 -19.83 -1.66
CA TRP A 319 7.40 -21.09 -1.98
C TRP A 319 5.92 -20.95 -2.31
N GLY A 320 5.23 -19.96 -1.73
CA GLY A 320 3.81 -19.69 -1.98
C GLY A 320 3.56 -19.01 -3.33
N ILE A 321 4.59 -18.44 -3.95
CA ILE A 321 4.54 -17.77 -5.24
C ILE A 321 5.70 -18.33 -6.09
N PRO A 322 5.48 -19.39 -6.89
CA PRO A 322 6.56 -20.19 -7.46
C PRO A 322 7.38 -19.44 -8.52
N ASN A 323 6.74 -18.59 -9.32
CA ASN A 323 7.39 -17.87 -10.42
C ASN A 323 6.72 -16.53 -10.72
N PHE A 324 7.39 -15.73 -11.54
CA PHE A 324 6.92 -14.40 -11.96
C PHE A 324 5.57 -14.44 -12.67
N THR A 325 5.32 -15.43 -13.53
CA THR A 325 4.03 -15.56 -14.24
C THR A 325 2.87 -15.73 -13.26
N PHE A 326 3.03 -16.64 -12.28
CA PHE A 326 2.05 -16.83 -11.22
C PHE A 326 1.86 -15.54 -10.41
N LEU A 327 2.93 -14.82 -10.07
CA LEU A 327 2.81 -13.53 -9.38
C LEU A 327 1.97 -12.53 -10.18
N THR A 328 2.23 -12.37 -11.48
CA THR A 328 1.49 -11.43 -12.33
C THR A 328 0.02 -11.79 -12.48
N ASP A 329 -0.30 -13.08 -12.67
CA ASP A 329 -1.68 -13.56 -12.76
C ASP A 329 -2.41 -13.38 -11.41
N TYR A 330 -1.76 -13.78 -10.32
CA TYR A 330 -2.29 -13.65 -8.97
C TYR A 330 -2.61 -12.19 -8.59
N MET A 331 -1.73 -11.26 -8.98
CA MET A 331 -1.91 -9.83 -8.78
C MET A 331 -2.92 -9.17 -9.71
N GLY A 332 -3.10 -9.70 -10.92
CA GLY A 332 -4.07 -9.21 -11.90
C GLY A 332 -5.50 -9.66 -11.61
N ASN A 333 -5.65 -10.86 -11.04
CA ASN A 333 -6.94 -11.53 -10.90
C ASN A 333 -7.35 -11.71 -9.42
N ALA A 334 -6.69 -12.59 -8.66
CA ALA A 334 -7.19 -13.01 -7.35
C ALA A 334 -7.05 -11.94 -6.24
N ILE A 335 -5.88 -11.30 -6.12
CA ILE A 335 -5.61 -10.32 -5.04
C ILE A 335 -6.57 -9.13 -5.09
N PRO A 336 -6.84 -8.49 -6.27
CA PRO A 336 -7.71 -7.33 -6.36
C PRO A 336 -9.07 -7.53 -5.71
N TYR A 337 -9.76 -8.62 -6.06
CA TYR A 337 -11.08 -8.94 -5.51
C TYR A 337 -11.01 -9.29 -4.03
N PHE A 338 -10.07 -10.16 -3.64
CA PHE A 338 -9.93 -10.59 -2.25
C PHE A 338 -9.62 -9.43 -1.30
N SER A 339 -8.66 -8.58 -1.67
CA SER A 339 -8.27 -7.41 -0.87
C SER A 339 -9.38 -6.37 -0.82
N PHE A 340 -10.11 -6.15 -1.92
CA PHE A 340 -11.26 -5.25 -1.93
C PHE A 340 -12.37 -5.73 -0.99
N SER A 341 -12.69 -7.03 -1.01
CA SER A 341 -13.65 -7.63 -0.09
C SER A 341 -13.21 -7.45 1.37
N MET A 342 -11.95 -7.76 1.68
CA MET A 342 -11.44 -7.74 3.06
C MET A 342 -11.22 -6.33 3.61
N LEU A 343 -10.75 -5.39 2.80
CA LEU A 343 -10.33 -4.05 3.25
C LEU A 343 -11.35 -2.95 2.96
N VAL A 344 -12.41 -3.24 2.18
CA VAL A 344 -13.49 -2.29 1.89
C VAL A 344 -14.84 -2.85 2.31
N VAL A 345 -15.26 -3.97 1.72
CA VAL A 345 -16.62 -4.51 1.89
C VAL A 345 -16.87 -4.91 3.34
N ILE A 346 -15.97 -5.69 3.93
CA ILE A 346 -16.10 -6.13 5.33
C ILE A 346 -16.09 -4.95 6.31
N PRO A 347 -15.12 -4.01 6.28
CA PRO A 347 -15.15 -2.84 7.14
C PRO A 347 -16.42 -2.00 6.97
N LEU A 348 -16.93 -1.87 5.75
CA LEU A 348 -18.20 -1.19 5.48
C LEU A 348 -19.37 -1.93 6.15
N MET A 349 -19.43 -3.26 6.05
CA MET A 349 -20.43 -4.07 6.75
C MET A 349 -20.35 -3.90 8.26
N LEU A 350 -19.15 -3.94 8.85
CA LEU A 350 -18.94 -3.69 10.28
C LEU A 350 -19.44 -2.30 10.69
N LEU A 351 -19.19 -1.28 9.86
CA LEU A 351 -19.66 0.08 10.10
C LEU A 351 -21.19 0.18 10.07
N VAL A 352 -21.83 -0.46 9.08
CA VAL A 352 -23.30 -0.51 8.98
C VAL A 352 -23.90 -1.18 10.23
N ILE A 353 -23.36 -2.32 10.65
CA ILE A 353 -23.83 -3.04 11.86
C ILE A 353 -23.67 -2.15 13.10
N ALA A 354 -22.53 -1.45 13.25
CA ALA A 354 -22.29 -0.56 14.37
C ALA A 354 -23.29 0.62 14.41
N ILE A 355 -23.60 1.22 13.26
CA ILE A 355 -24.59 2.30 13.14
C ILE A 355 -25.99 1.81 13.54
N VAL A 356 -26.41 0.65 13.03
CA VAL A 356 -27.73 0.07 13.31
C VAL A 356 -27.89 -0.24 14.79
N ARG A 357 -26.89 -0.88 15.42
CA ARG A 357 -26.93 -1.19 16.86
C ARG A 357 -27.01 0.05 17.74
N LYS A 358 -26.28 1.11 17.43
CA LYS A 358 -26.33 2.37 18.18
C LYS A 358 -27.73 3.00 18.12
N LYS A 359 -28.36 3.01 16.95
CA LYS A 359 -29.73 3.54 16.78
C LYS A 359 -30.76 2.74 17.60
N ILE A 360 -30.66 1.42 17.60
CA ILE A 360 -31.57 0.55 18.38
C ILE A 360 -31.40 0.79 19.89
N SER A 361 -30.17 0.91 20.38
CA SER A 361 -29.90 1.18 21.79
C SER A 361 -30.42 2.54 22.25
N SER A 362 -30.30 3.58 21.40
CA SER A 362 -30.84 4.91 21.71
C SER A 362 -32.37 4.88 21.81
N LYS A 363 -33.05 4.27 20.83
CA LYS A 363 -34.51 4.14 20.85
C LYS A 363 -35.05 3.39 22.07
N LYS A 364 -34.35 2.33 22.52
CA LYS A 364 -34.71 1.60 23.75
C LYS A 364 -34.55 2.46 25.00
N ALA A 365 -33.50 3.28 25.07
CA ALA A 365 -33.28 4.18 26.20
C ALA A 365 -34.32 5.30 26.26
N ASP A 366 -34.76 5.81 25.10
CA ASP A 366 -35.82 6.81 25.03
C ASP A 366 -37.20 6.22 25.40
N ALA A 367 -37.47 4.97 25.02
CA ALA A 367 -38.72 4.27 25.36
C ALA A 367 -38.83 3.85 26.84
N MET A 368 -37.71 3.74 27.58
CA MET A 368 -37.70 3.49 29.04
C MET A 368 -37.85 4.75 29.89
N LYS A 369 -37.83 5.94 29.27
CA LYS A 369 -38.02 7.24 29.94
C LYS A 369 -39.46 7.76 29.88
N ILE A 370 -40.33 7.04 29.18
CA ILE A 370 -41.79 7.25 29.12
C ILE A 370 -42.42 6.18 30.01
#